data_AF-A0A934LBI2-F1
#
_entry.id   AF-A0A934LBI2-F1
#
_cell.length_a   1.000
_cell.length_b   1.000
_cell.length_c   1.000
_cell.angle_alpha   90.00
_cell.angle_beta   90.00
_cell.angle_gamma   90.00
#
_symmetry.space_group_name_H-M   'P 1'
#
loop_
_entity.id
_entity.type
_entity.pdbx_description
1 polymer ?
#
loop_
_entity_poly.entity_id
_entity_poly.type
_entity_poly.pdbx_seq_one_letter_code
_entity_poly.pdbx_strand_id
1 'polypeptide(L)' 'MTTPKIYWTKIDEAPALATYSLLPIVQAFTKAAGVDVETRDISLAGRIIANFPENLT' A
#
# COMPACT_ATOMS: atom_id res chain seq x y z
N MET A 1 23.71 -2.35 0.48
CA MET A 1 23.02 -2.00 -0.79
C MET A 1 21.57 -1.76 -0.45
N THR A 2 20.98 -0.64 -0.86
CA THR A 2 19.55 -0.37 -0.64
C THR A 2 18.73 -1.08 -1.73
N THR A 3 17.78 -1.92 -1.33
CA THR A 3 16.81 -2.53 -2.24
C THR A 3 15.93 -1.44 -2.86
N PRO A 4 15.77 -1.37 -4.19
CA PRO A 4 14.81 -0.47 -4.83
C PRO A 4 13.38 -0.74 -4.35
N LYS A 5 12.60 0.32 -4.14
CA LYS A 5 11.23 0.23 -3.60
C LYS A 5 10.21 0.90 -4.50
N ILE A 6 9.08 0.23 -4.67
CA ILE A 6 7.84 0.78 -5.23
C ILE A 6 6.86 1.00 -4.06
N TYR A 7 6.27 2.19 -4.01
CA TYR A 7 5.16 2.44 -3.09
C TYR A 7 3.82 2.25 -3.82
N TRP A 8 3.06 1.26 -3.37
CA TRP A 8 1.70 1.00 -3.86
C TRP A 8 0.69 1.72 -2.96
N THR A 9 -0.09 2.62 -3.52
CA THR A 9 -1.07 3.37 -2.72
C THR A 9 -2.27 2.48 -2.40
N LYS A 10 -2.60 2.34 -1.11
CA LYS A 10 -3.87 1.80 -0.67
C LYS A 10 -4.88 2.95 -0.67
N ILE A 11 -5.91 2.82 -1.48
CA ILE A 11 -6.90 3.85 -1.80
C ILE A 11 -8.32 3.33 -1.51
N ASP A 12 -9.35 4.02 -2.00
CA ASP A 12 -10.76 3.74 -1.71
C ASP A 12 -11.52 3.02 -2.86
N GLU A 13 -12.74 2.58 -2.58
CA GLU A 13 -13.74 2.11 -3.57
C GLU A 13 -13.26 0.97 -4.50
N ALA A 14 -13.60 1.04 -5.78
CA ALA A 14 -13.33 -0.03 -6.74
C ALA A 14 -11.84 -0.35 -6.91
N PRO A 15 -10.92 0.64 -7.02
CA PRO A 15 -9.50 0.30 -7.17
C PRO A 15 -8.86 -0.21 -5.87
N ALA A 16 -9.47 0.00 -4.70
CA ALA A 16 -9.06 -0.67 -3.46
C ALA A 16 -9.32 -2.17 -3.56
N LEU A 17 -10.52 -2.54 -4.02
CA LEU A 17 -10.89 -3.93 -4.28
C LEU A 17 -9.96 -4.58 -5.31
N ALA A 18 -9.65 -3.87 -6.40
CA ALA A 18 -8.70 -4.36 -7.41
C ALA A 18 -7.30 -4.60 -6.83
N THR A 19 -6.86 -3.73 -5.91
CA THR A 19 -5.55 -3.86 -5.24
C THR A 19 -5.42 -5.18 -4.47
N TYR A 20 -6.48 -5.64 -3.79
CA TYR A 20 -6.46 -6.93 -3.09
C TYR A 20 -6.19 -8.12 -4.02
N SER A 21 -6.60 -8.02 -5.30
CA SER A 21 -6.30 -9.05 -6.31
C SER A 21 -4.94 -8.86 -6.98
N LEU A 22 -4.58 -7.63 -7.35
CA LEU A 22 -3.44 -7.37 -8.22
C LEU A 22 -2.11 -7.23 -7.47
N LEU A 23 -2.12 -6.63 -6.27
CA LEU A 23 -0.90 -6.37 -5.50
C LEU A 23 -0.09 -7.64 -5.18
N PRO A 24 -0.70 -8.76 -4.76
CA PRO A 24 0.06 -10.00 -4.52
C PRO A 24 0.77 -10.52 -5.78
N ILE A 25 0.15 -10.34 -6.95
CA ILE A 25 0.73 -10.74 -8.24
C ILE A 25 1.94 -9.86 -8.56
N VAL A 26 1.78 -8.53 -8.43
CA VAL A 26 2.89 -7.59 -8.67
C VAL A 26 4.08 -7.90 -7.75
N GLN A 27 3.84 -8.08 -6.45
CA GLN A 27 4.87 -8.44 -5.47
C GLN A 27 5.62 -9.74 -5.84
N ALA A 28 4.90 -10.76 -6.31
CA ALA A 28 5.51 -12.03 -6.71
C ALA A 28 6.45 -11.85 -7.92
N PHE A 29 6.06 -11.05 -8.90
CA PHE A 29 6.85 -10.81 -10.10
C PHE A 29 8.07 -9.91 -9.83
N THR A 30 7.90 -8.84 -9.04
CA THR A 30 9.00 -7.89 -8.76
C THR A 30 10.07 -8.46 -7.86
N LYS A 31 9.75 -9.50 -7.06
CA LYS A 31 10.72 -10.21 -6.22
C LYS A 31 11.89 -10.79 -7.02
N ALA A 32 11.63 -11.28 -8.24
CA ALA A 32 12.68 -11.81 -9.12
C ALA A 32 13.69 -10.72 -9.57
N ALA A 33 13.27 -9.46 -9.59
CA ALA A 33 14.11 -8.31 -9.92
C ALA A 33 14.77 -7.66 -8.69
N GLY A 34 14.57 -8.22 -7.49
CA GLY A 34 15.06 -7.61 -6.25
C GLY A 34 14.41 -6.25 -5.96
N VAL A 35 13.14 -6.06 -6.33
CA VAL A 35 12.38 -4.83 -6.07
C VAL A 35 11.28 -5.11 -5.05
N ASP A 36 11.32 -4.36 -3.95
CA ASP A 36 10.32 -4.43 -2.88
C ASP A 36 9.10 -3.56 -3.23
N VAL A 37 7.90 -4.03 -2.88
CA VAL A 37 6.65 -3.28 -3.06
C VAL A 37 5.95 -3.12 -1.71
N GLU A 38 5.92 -1.89 -1.20
CA GLU A 38 5.33 -1.54 0.09
C GLU A 38 4.06 -0.72 -0.10
N THR A 39 3.06 -0.94 0.75
CA THR A 39 1.83 -0.14 0.70
C THR A 39 1.94 1.15 1.49
N ARG A 40 1.37 2.24 0.97
CA ARG A 40 1.10 3.48 1.72
C ARG A 40 -0.39 3.77 1.70
N ASP A 41 -0.99 3.82 2.88
CA ASP A 41 -2.43 4.08 3.02
C ASP A 41 -2.70 5.59 2.87
N ILE A 42 -3.42 5.95 1.81
CA ILE A 42 -3.90 7.31 1.56
C ILE A 42 -5.44 7.34 1.40
N SER A 43 -6.11 6.25 1.79
CA SER A 43 -7.56 6.15 1.82
C SER A 43 -8.18 7.31 2.61
N LEU A 44 -9.44 7.65 2.32
CA LEU A 44 -10.17 8.65 3.08
C LEU A 44 -10.15 8.31 4.59
N ALA A 45 -10.46 7.05 4.93
CA ALA A 45 -10.46 6.59 6.31
C ALA A 45 -9.07 6.68 6.95
N GLY A 46 -8.02 6.22 6.25
CA GLY A 46 -6.65 6.29 6.73
C GLY A 46 -6.19 7.71 7.02
N ARG A 47 -6.56 8.67 6.15
CA ARG A 47 -6.26 10.10 6.37
C ARG A 47 -7.01 10.69 7.55
N ILE A 48 -8.29 10.34 7.75
CA ILE A 48 -9.03 10.79 8.95
C ILE A 48 -8.35 10.27 10.21
N ILE A 49 -8.10 8.97 10.28
CA ILE A 49 -7.46 8.31 11.44
C ILE A 49 -6.09 8.95 11.74
N ALA A 50 -5.27 9.21 10.72
CA ALA A 50 -3.95 9.80 10.88
C ALA A 50 -3.95 11.23 11.47
N ASN A 51 -5.06 11.97 11.36
CA ASN A 51 -5.18 13.34 11.88
C ASN A 51 -5.64 13.41 13.35
N PHE A 52 -6.10 12.31 13.95
CA PHE A 52 -6.61 12.29 15.33
C PHE A 52 -5.91 11.22 16.20
N PRO A 53 -4.56 11.13 16.21
CA PRO A 53 -3.84 10.06 16.90
C PRO A 53 -4.11 10.02 18.41
N GLU A 54 -4.40 11.16 19.04
CA GLU A 54 -4.68 11.29 20.47
C GLU A 54 -6.02 10.68 20.91
N ASN A 55 -6.92 10.42 19.96
CA ASN A 55 -8.26 9.87 20.21
C ASN A 55 -8.35 8.37 19.88
N LEU A 56 -7.22 7.71 19.66
CA LEU A 56 -7.12 6.30 19.27
C LEU A 56 -6.41 5.49 20.36
N THR A 57 -6.74 4.19 20.47
CA THR A 57 -6.18 3.24 21.45
C THR A 57 -4.86 2.62 21.03
#